data_AF-A0A2J7RPN8-F1
#
_entry.id   AF-A0A2J7RPN8-F1
#
_cell.length_a   1.000
_cell.length_b   1.000
_cell.length_c   1.000
_cell.angle_alpha   90.00
_cell.angle_beta   90.00
_cell.angle_gamma   90.00
#
_symmetry.space_group_name_H-M   'P 1'
#
loop_
_entity.id
_entity.type
_entity.pdbx_description
1 polymer ?
#
loop_
_entity_poly.entity_id
_entity_poly.type
_entity_poly.pdbx_seq_one_letter_code
_entity_poly.pdbx_strand_id
1 'polypeptide(L)'
;MCISVLFLINALMLQMTWGEFVSQESKDVPPFRSEYSASSSGAGPCYLIVAPKVIRPTTLYGVTITILDTLRIDYPFISVKIEIRKDETEITSVTQNIPVSSTQTLFMQIPSSSTAGHYMLRIEGNYPHTSRGTVFKNETEIVFSPRFLSIVIQTSRPVYKAGQVVRFRVVLLTTELKPFEDSVNVYVLNSDGLIMRRWVSMQINNGVISHKFTLPQLVNDGFWKIRVEALDQTEDQIIRVENYFSPLFEV
;
A
#
# COMPACT_ATOMS: atom_id res chain seq x y z
N MET A 1 -12.30 -24.34 -21.59
CA MET A 1 -13.09 -23.34 -20.86
C MET A 1 -12.07 -22.52 -20.08
N CYS A 2 -11.66 -21.36 -20.59
CA CYS A 2 -10.58 -20.58 -19.98
C CYS A 2 -11.18 -19.55 -19.03
N ILE A 3 -10.70 -19.58 -17.79
CA ILE A 3 -11.15 -18.72 -16.70
C ILE A 3 -10.26 -17.48 -16.74
N SER A 4 -10.84 -16.32 -17.04
CA SER A 4 -10.17 -15.02 -16.84
C SER A 4 -10.17 -14.71 -15.34
N VAL A 5 -9.00 -14.66 -14.71
CA VAL A 5 -8.89 -14.25 -13.30
C VAL A 5 -7.92 -13.09 -13.19
N LEU A 6 -8.43 -11.92 -12.82
CA LEU A 6 -7.62 -10.78 -12.40
C LEU A 6 -7.34 -10.93 -10.90
N PHE A 7 -6.10 -11.22 -10.53
CA PHE A 7 -5.70 -11.26 -9.13
C PHE A 7 -5.10 -9.91 -8.71
N LEU A 8 -5.78 -9.24 -7.76
CA LEU A 8 -5.21 -8.12 -7.01
C LEU A 8 -4.62 -8.68 -5.72
N ILE A 9 -3.29 -8.69 -5.60
CA ILE A 9 -2.63 -9.14 -4.38
C ILE A 9 -2.67 -7.99 -3.37
N ASN A 10 -3.48 -8.16 -2.31
CA ASN A 10 -3.38 -7.36 -1.10
C ASN A 10 -2.19 -7.88 -0.28
N ALA A 11 -1.11 -7.10 -0.21
CA ALA A 11 -0.04 -7.33 0.75
C ALA A 11 -0.27 -6.43 1.97
N LEU A 12 -0.92 -6.97 3.02
CA LEU A 12 -0.88 -6.37 4.34
C LEU A 12 -1.26 -7.40 5.43
N MET A 13 -0.51 -7.31 6.53
CA MET A 13 -0.70 -7.85 7.88
C MET A 13 0.04 -9.15 8.24
N LEU A 14 1.13 -8.95 9.00
CA LEU A 14 1.59 -9.91 10.00
C LEU A 14 1.77 -9.15 11.33
N GLN A 15 0.92 -9.51 12.30
CA GLN A 15 1.10 -9.56 13.76
C GLN A 15 -0.13 -9.03 14.52
N MET A 16 -0.84 -9.95 15.19
CA MET A 16 -1.26 -9.89 16.59
C MET A 16 -2.01 -11.19 16.92
N THR A 17 -1.35 -12.08 17.68
CA THR A 17 -1.69 -12.54 19.04
C THR A 17 -2.90 -13.46 19.15
N TRP A 18 -2.63 -14.69 19.61
CA TRP A 18 -3.60 -15.68 20.05
C TRP A 18 -4.29 -15.25 21.34
N GLY A 19 -5.61 -15.37 21.38
CA GLY A 19 -6.46 -15.22 22.55
C GLY A 19 -7.88 -15.64 22.17
N GLU A 20 -8.35 -16.72 22.76
CA GLU A 20 -9.60 -17.43 22.45
C GLU A 20 -10.82 -16.51 22.53
N PHE A 21 -11.70 -16.56 21.52
CA PHE A 21 -13.11 -16.22 21.70
C PHE A 21 -14.03 -17.12 20.88
N VAL A 22 -15.09 -17.50 21.56
CA VAL A 22 -16.09 -18.53 21.30
C VAL A 22 -16.85 -18.32 20.00
N SER A 23 -17.19 -19.44 19.35
CA SER A 23 -18.04 -19.54 18.16
C SER A 23 -19.40 -18.87 18.37
N GLN A 24 -19.70 -17.87 17.54
CA GLN A 24 -21.07 -17.45 17.30
C GLN A 24 -21.27 -17.24 15.81
N GLU A 25 -21.93 -18.21 15.20
CA GLU A 25 -22.21 -18.30 13.78
C GLU A 25 -23.33 -17.33 13.41
N SER A 26 -23.00 -16.14 12.90
CA SER A 26 -23.97 -15.26 12.25
C SER A 26 -24.01 -15.59 10.75
N LYS A 27 -25.04 -16.33 10.38
CA LYS A 27 -25.53 -16.40 8.99
C LYS A 27 -25.88 -14.99 8.54
N ASP A 28 -25.13 -14.47 7.56
CA ASP A 28 -25.55 -13.50 6.54
C ASP A 28 -24.31 -12.80 5.96
N VAL A 29 -23.49 -13.56 5.22
CA VAL A 29 -22.58 -13.00 4.22
C VAL A 29 -22.94 -13.67 2.91
N PRO A 30 -23.48 -12.94 1.91
CA PRO A 30 -23.76 -13.56 0.63
C PRO A 30 -22.43 -14.01 0.01
N PRO A 31 -22.35 -15.21 -0.59
CA PRO A 31 -21.15 -15.62 -1.30
C PRO A 31 -20.87 -14.63 -2.43
N PHE A 32 -19.59 -14.26 -2.57
CA PHE A 32 -19.09 -13.37 -3.61
C PHE A 32 -19.58 -13.84 -4.99
N ARG A 33 -20.50 -13.09 -5.59
CA ARG A 33 -21.06 -13.37 -6.91
C ARG A 33 -20.10 -12.83 -7.96
N SER A 34 -19.20 -13.68 -8.47
CA SER A 34 -18.55 -13.41 -9.75
C SER A 34 -19.64 -13.38 -10.82
N GLU A 35 -19.83 -12.25 -11.47
CA GLU A 35 -20.71 -12.16 -12.64
C GLU A 35 -20.09 -12.97 -13.78
N TYR A 36 -20.54 -14.21 -13.91
CA TYR A 36 -20.27 -15.06 -15.07
C TYR A 36 -21.20 -14.66 -16.20
N SER A 37 -20.72 -13.86 -17.15
CA SER A 37 -21.34 -13.75 -18.47
C SER A 37 -20.90 -14.94 -19.33
N ALA A 38 -21.65 -16.05 -19.25
CA ALA A 38 -21.50 -17.16 -20.18
C ALA A 38 -22.17 -16.80 -21.52
N SER A 39 -21.41 -16.24 -22.45
CA SER A 39 -21.80 -16.21 -23.88
C SER A 39 -21.17 -17.41 -24.58
N SER A 40 -21.97 -18.43 -24.85
CA SER A 40 -21.59 -19.61 -25.62
C SER A 40 -21.58 -19.32 -27.13
N SER A 41 -20.44 -18.88 -27.68
CA SER A 41 -20.01 -19.15 -29.06
C SER A 41 -18.68 -18.45 -29.37
N GLY A 42 -17.59 -19.22 -29.49
CA GLY A 42 -16.27 -18.76 -29.92
C GLY A 42 -15.29 -18.57 -28.77
N ALA A 43 -14.40 -19.54 -28.52
CA ALA A 43 -13.30 -19.38 -27.57
C ALA A 43 -12.38 -18.24 -28.06
N GLY A 44 -12.39 -17.11 -27.36
CA GLY A 44 -11.47 -16.00 -27.60
C GLY A 44 -10.03 -16.33 -27.17
N PRO A 45 -9.06 -15.49 -27.53
CA PRO A 45 -7.68 -15.59 -27.07
C PRO A 45 -7.62 -15.55 -25.54
N CYS A 46 -6.75 -16.37 -24.95
CA CYS A 46 -6.62 -16.49 -23.50
C CYS A 46 -5.43 -15.67 -23.00
N TYR A 47 -5.64 -14.89 -21.94
CA TYR A 47 -4.62 -14.00 -21.37
C TYR A 47 -4.76 -13.95 -19.85
N LEU A 48 -3.65 -13.65 -19.17
CA LEU A 48 -3.59 -13.40 -17.73
C LEU A 48 -2.89 -12.06 -17.49
N ILE A 49 -3.49 -11.24 -16.63
CA ILE A 49 -2.95 -9.93 -16.26
C ILE A 49 -2.93 -9.84 -14.74
N VAL A 50 -1.78 -9.46 -14.19
CA VAL A 50 -1.59 -9.26 -12.75
C VAL A 50 -0.94 -7.91 -12.53
N ALA A 51 -1.53 -7.11 -11.63
CA ALA A 51 -1.04 -5.77 -11.31
C ALA A 51 -1.30 -5.44 -9.83
N PRO A 52 -0.47 -4.60 -9.18
CA PRO A 52 -0.72 -4.12 -7.83
C PRO A 52 -1.98 -3.25 -7.74
N LYS A 53 -2.78 -3.40 -6.67
CA LYS A 53 -3.96 -2.56 -6.45
C LYS A 53 -3.62 -1.11 -6.08
N VAL A 54 -2.46 -0.89 -5.46
CA VAL A 54 -2.08 0.41 -4.89
C VAL A 54 -0.96 1.04 -5.72
N ILE A 55 -1.12 2.32 -6.06
CA ILE A 55 -0.09 3.16 -6.67
C ILE A 55 0.41 4.21 -5.69
N ARG A 56 1.67 4.61 -5.87
CA ARG A 56 2.32 5.65 -5.06
C ARG A 56 3.10 6.61 -5.98
N PRO A 57 3.21 7.91 -5.64
CA PRO A 57 4.05 8.84 -6.37
C PRO A 57 5.49 8.34 -6.52
N THR A 58 6.12 8.67 -7.64
CA THR A 58 7.55 8.40 -7.89
C THR A 58 7.93 6.90 -7.90
N THR A 59 6.95 6.00 -7.95
CA THR A 59 7.20 4.54 -8.03
C THR A 59 7.10 4.02 -9.46
N LEU A 60 7.85 2.96 -9.74
CA LEU A 60 7.68 2.16 -10.95
C LEU A 60 6.54 1.16 -10.74
N TYR A 61 5.46 1.35 -11.49
CA TYR A 61 4.31 0.47 -11.47
C TYR A 61 4.47 -0.64 -12.52
N GLY A 62 4.60 -1.88 -12.04
CA GLY A 62 4.78 -3.06 -12.89
C GLY A 62 3.47 -3.82 -13.11
N VAL A 63 3.15 -4.14 -14.36
CA VAL A 63 2.02 -4.98 -14.75
C VAL A 63 2.55 -6.20 -15.50
N THR A 64 2.25 -7.39 -15.00
CA THR A 64 2.64 -8.65 -15.63
C THR A 64 1.52 -9.17 -16.51
N ILE A 65 1.85 -9.44 -17.77
CA ILE A 65 0.91 -9.87 -18.80
C ILE A 65 1.45 -11.16 -19.40
N THR A 66 0.60 -12.19 -19.41
CA THR A 66 0.85 -13.46 -20.07
C THR A 66 -0.18 -13.62 -21.18
N ILE A 67 0.32 -13.77 -22.41
CA ILE A 67 -0.51 -14.12 -23.56
C ILE A 67 -0.35 -15.62 -23.77
N LEU A 68 -1.44 -16.36 -23.64
CA LEU A 68 -1.41 -17.80 -23.77
C LEU A 68 -1.58 -18.18 -25.25
N ASP A 69 -0.83 -19.19 -25.68
CA ASP A 69 -1.04 -19.79 -26.99
C ASP A 69 -2.46 -20.32 -27.05
N THR A 70 -3.20 -19.84 -28.03
CA THR A 70 -4.46 -20.46 -28.42
C THR A 70 -4.36 -20.69 -29.91
N LEU A 71 -4.95 -21.77 -30.40
CA LEU A 71 -5.03 -22.16 -31.83
C LEU A 71 -5.76 -21.12 -32.72
N ARG A 72 -5.87 -19.87 -32.28
CA ARG A 72 -6.68 -18.77 -32.82
C ARG A 72 -5.93 -17.43 -32.85
N ILE A 73 -4.66 -17.36 -32.44
CA ILE A 73 -3.85 -16.14 -32.62
C ILE A 73 -2.96 -16.35 -33.84
N ASP A 74 -3.39 -15.83 -34.99
CA ASP A 74 -2.67 -15.94 -36.27
C ASP A 74 -1.46 -14.98 -36.37
N TYR A 75 -1.12 -14.28 -35.27
CA TYR A 75 -0.10 -13.24 -35.23
C TYR A 75 1.02 -13.58 -34.25
N PRO A 76 2.27 -13.21 -34.56
CA PRO A 76 3.41 -13.53 -33.69
C PRO A 76 3.41 -12.75 -32.36
N PHE A 77 2.65 -11.64 -32.28
CA PHE A 77 2.54 -10.80 -31.08
C PHE A 77 1.18 -10.10 -31.02
N ILE A 78 0.82 -9.61 -29.84
CA ILE A 78 -0.27 -8.66 -29.60
C ILE A 78 0.32 -7.32 -29.18
N SER A 79 -0.20 -6.22 -29.71
CA SER A 79 0.19 -4.88 -29.29
C SER A 79 -0.62 -4.51 -28.05
N VAL A 80 0.05 -4.36 -26.90
CA VAL A 80 -0.60 -4.10 -25.62
C VAL A 80 -0.33 -2.67 -25.18
N LYS A 81 -1.39 -1.88 -25.02
CA LYS A 81 -1.35 -0.55 -24.38
C LYS A 81 -1.84 -0.68 -22.94
N ILE A 82 -1.02 -0.23 -22.00
CA ILE A 82 -1.39 -0.05 -20.60
C ILE A 82 -1.43 1.45 -20.35
N GLU A 83 -2.47 1.92 -19.68
CA GLU A 83 -2.59 3.30 -19.25
C GLU A 83 -3.15 3.39 -17.84
N ILE A 84 -2.65 4.36 -17.08
CA ILE A 84 -3.24 4.78 -15.82
C ILE A 84 -3.86 6.15 -16.06
N ARG A 85 -5.16 6.24 -15.80
CA ARG A 85 -5.90 7.50 -15.82
C ARG A 85 -6.19 7.97 -14.41
N LYS A 86 -6.19 9.29 -14.23
CA LYS A 86 -6.83 9.95 -13.09
C LYS A 86 -8.06 10.65 -13.64
N ASP A 87 -9.23 10.25 -13.17
CA ASP A 87 -10.51 10.64 -13.76
C ASP A 87 -10.48 10.32 -15.28
N GLU A 88 -10.53 11.33 -16.15
CA GLU A 88 -10.44 11.16 -17.62
C GLU A 88 -9.08 11.52 -18.23
N THR A 89 -8.10 11.88 -17.40
CA THR A 89 -6.78 12.33 -17.87
C THR A 89 -5.76 11.21 -17.80
N GLU A 90 -5.07 10.94 -18.90
CA GLU A 90 -3.96 9.99 -18.93
C GLU A 90 -2.78 10.53 -18.11
N ILE A 91 -2.36 9.79 -17.09
CA ILE A 91 -1.24 10.14 -16.22
C ILE A 91 0.06 9.53 -16.74
N THR A 92 -0.01 8.27 -17.16
CA THR A 92 1.12 7.53 -17.70
C THR A 92 0.61 6.38 -18.56
N SER A 93 1.36 6.02 -19.60
CA SER A 93 1.05 4.88 -20.45
C SER A 93 2.31 4.23 -21.01
N VAL A 94 2.19 2.97 -21.38
CA VAL A 94 3.21 2.21 -22.10
C VAL A 94 2.54 1.34 -23.15
N THR A 95 3.12 1.27 -24.34
CA THR A 95 2.67 0.36 -25.39
C THR A 95 3.81 -0.55 -25.80
N GLN A 96 3.57 -1.86 -25.80
CA GLN A 96 4.58 -2.84 -26.20
C GLN A 96 3.96 -4.02 -26.93
N ASN A 97 4.70 -4.55 -27.90
CA ASN A 97 4.36 -5.78 -28.59
C ASN A 97 4.81 -6.97 -27.74
N ILE A 98 3.87 -7.76 -27.26
CA ILE A 98 4.11 -8.96 -26.46
C ILE A 98 3.93 -10.18 -27.37
N PRO A 99 4.97 -11.01 -27.58
CA PRO A 99 4.85 -12.26 -28.32
C PRO A 99 3.79 -13.18 -27.71
N VAL A 100 3.13 -13.95 -28.57
CA VAL A 100 2.22 -15.00 -28.11
C VAL A 100 3.01 -16.05 -27.33
N SER A 101 2.36 -16.72 -26.38
CA SER A 101 2.98 -17.76 -25.55
C SER A 101 4.11 -17.24 -24.66
N SER A 102 4.06 -15.95 -24.31
CA SER A 102 5.08 -15.30 -23.49
C SER A 102 4.47 -14.54 -22.31
N THR A 103 5.30 -14.34 -21.29
CA THR A 103 5.01 -13.50 -20.12
C THR A 103 5.97 -12.34 -20.10
N GLN A 104 5.45 -11.12 -20.00
CA GLN A 104 6.26 -9.91 -19.85
C GLN A 104 5.72 -9.03 -18.74
N THR A 105 6.63 -8.33 -18.06
CA THR A 105 6.27 -7.29 -17.10
C THR A 105 6.59 -5.94 -17.71
N LEU A 106 5.57 -5.10 -17.86
CA LEU A 106 5.70 -3.75 -18.36
C LEU A 106 5.73 -2.78 -17.18
N PHE A 107 6.63 -1.80 -17.22
CA PHE A 107 6.78 -0.80 -16.17
C PHE A 107 6.37 0.59 -16.66
N MET A 108 5.69 1.33 -15.80
CA MET A 108 5.35 2.74 -16.01
C MET A 108 5.79 3.55 -14.81
N GLN A 109 6.32 4.75 -15.03
CA GLN A 109 6.65 5.67 -13.95
C GLN A 109 5.40 6.44 -13.52
N ILE A 110 5.07 6.40 -12.22
CA ILE A 110 4.04 7.26 -11.64
C ILE A 110 4.65 8.65 -11.37
N PRO A 111 4.09 9.74 -11.92
CA PRO A 111 4.61 11.10 -11.72
C PRO A 111 4.62 11.49 -10.23
N SER A 112 5.63 12.26 -9.82
CA SER A 112 5.71 12.82 -8.47
C SER A 112 4.60 13.83 -8.16
N SER A 113 4.03 14.46 -9.19
CA SER A 113 2.88 15.37 -9.10
C SER A 113 1.54 14.67 -8.94
N SER A 114 1.51 13.34 -8.83
CA SER A 114 0.29 12.57 -8.63
C SER A 114 -0.34 12.90 -7.28
N THR A 115 -1.64 13.20 -7.29
CA THR A 115 -2.41 13.62 -6.11
C THR A 115 -3.59 12.69 -5.87
N ALA A 116 -4.26 12.82 -4.72
CA ALA A 116 -5.48 12.07 -4.44
C ALA A 116 -6.55 12.28 -5.53
N GLY A 117 -7.30 11.22 -5.83
CA GLY A 117 -8.37 11.20 -6.83
C GLY A 117 -8.72 9.77 -7.24
N HIS A 118 -9.59 9.64 -8.24
CA HIS A 118 -10.01 8.35 -8.77
C HIS A 118 -9.04 7.90 -9.85
N TYR A 119 -8.42 6.74 -9.66
CA TYR A 119 -7.48 6.19 -10.63
C TYR A 119 -8.01 4.90 -11.25
N MET A 120 -7.85 4.80 -12.56
CA MET A 120 -8.24 3.63 -13.33
C MET A 120 -7.03 3.09 -14.10
N LEU A 121 -6.80 1.79 -13.97
CA LEU A 121 -5.88 1.04 -14.81
C LEU A 121 -6.67 0.48 -15.99
N ARG A 122 -6.32 0.91 -17.21
CA ARG A 122 -6.88 0.36 -18.44
C ARG A 122 -5.80 -0.36 -19.23
N ILE A 123 -6.14 -1.56 -19.69
CA ILE A 123 -5.24 -2.41 -20.46
C ILE A 123 -5.99 -2.87 -21.70
N GLU A 124 -5.38 -2.65 -22.85
CA GLU A 124 -5.96 -2.96 -24.15
C GLU A 124 -4.94 -3.74 -24.98
N GLY A 125 -5.30 -4.95 -25.39
CA GLY A 125 -4.54 -5.76 -26.34
C GLY A 125 -5.19 -5.68 -27.72
N ASN A 126 -4.42 -5.30 -28.74
CA ASN A 126 -4.89 -5.14 -30.11
C ASN A 126 -4.09 -6.02 -31.07
N TYR A 127 -4.77 -6.57 -32.08
CA TYR A 127 -4.09 -7.31 -33.14
C TYR A 127 -3.14 -6.38 -33.92
N PRO A 128 -1.99 -6.89 -34.41
CA PRO A 128 -1.09 -6.09 -35.23
C PRO A 128 -1.77 -5.62 -36.52
N HIS A 129 -1.51 -4.36 -36.90
CA HIS A 129 -1.76 -3.79 -38.24
C HIS A 129 -3.14 -4.07 -38.86
N THR A 130 -4.22 -4.23 -38.07
CA THR A 130 -5.53 -4.56 -38.61
C THR A 130 -6.68 -3.77 -37.97
N SER A 131 -7.69 -3.49 -38.79
CA SER A 131 -9.04 -3.06 -38.40
C SER A 131 -9.88 -4.17 -37.74
N ARG A 132 -9.27 -5.34 -37.42
CA ARG A 132 -9.93 -6.50 -36.80
C ARG A 132 -10.26 -6.33 -35.32
N GLY A 133 -9.85 -5.21 -34.71
CA GLY A 133 -10.33 -4.80 -33.40
C GLY A 133 -9.59 -5.40 -32.21
N THR A 134 -10.12 -5.10 -31.03
CA THR A 134 -9.51 -5.36 -29.73
C THR A 134 -9.60 -6.84 -29.33
N VAL A 135 -8.45 -7.41 -28.97
CA VAL A 135 -8.29 -8.80 -28.46
C VAL A 135 -8.88 -8.90 -27.07
N PHE A 136 -8.51 -7.95 -26.21
CA PHE A 136 -9.03 -7.81 -24.87
C PHE A 136 -8.94 -6.38 -24.42
N LYS A 137 -9.89 -5.98 -23.57
CA LYS A 137 -9.89 -4.69 -22.89
C LYS A 137 -10.38 -4.90 -21.48
N ASN A 138 -9.54 -4.58 -20.52
CA ASN A 138 -9.86 -4.62 -19.11
C ASN A 138 -9.65 -3.23 -18.52
N GLU A 139 -10.50 -2.88 -17.55
CA GLU A 139 -10.41 -1.65 -16.82
C GLU A 139 -10.71 -1.93 -15.35
N THR A 140 -9.91 -1.39 -14.44
CA THR A 140 -10.02 -1.68 -13.01
C THR A 140 -9.61 -0.47 -12.18
N GLU A 141 -10.38 -0.17 -11.15
CA GLU A 141 -10.04 0.89 -10.20
C GLU A 141 -8.82 0.48 -9.35
N ILE A 142 -7.88 1.42 -9.23
CA ILE A 142 -6.66 1.28 -8.42
C ILE A 142 -6.61 2.39 -7.37
N VAL A 143 -6.00 2.09 -6.23
CA VAL A 143 -5.99 2.96 -5.06
C VAL A 143 -4.73 3.81 -5.05
N PHE A 144 -4.89 5.13 -4.97
CA PHE A 144 -3.76 6.03 -4.74
C PHE A 144 -3.41 6.14 -3.27
N SER A 145 -2.15 5.89 -2.94
CA SER A 145 -1.59 6.12 -1.61
C SER A 145 -0.58 7.26 -1.67
N PRO A 146 -0.83 8.40 -0.98
CA PRO A 146 0.17 9.47 -0.88
C PRO A 146 1.37 9.06 -0.01
N ARG A 147 1.26 7.98 0.76
CA ARG A 147 2.35 7.47 1.61
C ARG A 147 3.44 6.83 0.75
N PHE A 148 4.58 7.50 0.67
CA PHE A 148 5.77 7.07 -0.07
C PHE A 148 6.91 6.63 0.86
N LEU A 149 6.77 6.84 2.17
CA LEU A 149 7.66 6.31 3.20
C LEU A 149 6.92 5.31 4.09
N SER A 150 7.66 4.31 4.56
CA SER A 150 7.25 3.45 5.68
C SER A 150 7.88 4.01 6.95
N ILE A 151 7.07 4.69 7.77
CA ILE A 151 7.49 5.26 9.05
C ILE A 151 6.95 4.37 10.16
N VAL A 152 7.84 3.82 10.99
CA VAL A 152 7.48 2.97 12.12
C VAL A 152 8.09 3.56 13.38
N ILE A 153 7.24 3.91 14.34
CA ILE A 153 7.67 4.44 15.63
C ILE A 153 7.47 3.34 16.67
N GLN A 154 8.53 2.95 17.34
CA GLN A 154 8.51 1.90 18.36
C GLN A 154 8.88 2.50 19.70
N THR A 155 8.07 2.26 20.70
CA THR A 155 8.32 2.66 22.08
C THR A 155 8.75 1.45 22.91
N SER A 156 9.51 1.69 23.97
CA SER A 156 9.97 0.61 24.86
C SER A 156 8.81 -0.05 25.61
N ARG A 157 7.70 0.68 25.83
CA ARG A 157 6.49 0.24 26.52
C ARG A 157 5.26 0.91 25.88
N PRO A 158 4.08 0.28 25.93
CA PRO A 158 2.84 0.92 25.51
C PRO A 158 2.25 1.84 26.59
N VAL A 159 2.56 1.59 27.87
CA VAL A 159 2.05 2.32 29.04
C VAL A 159 3.20 2.86 29.88
N TYR A 160 3.10 4.12 30.32
CA TYR A 160 4.08 4.81 31.15
C TYR A 160 3.44 5.51 32.35
N LYS A 161 4.23 5.70 33.40
CA LYS A 161 3.84 6.48 34.59
C LYS A 161 4.47 7.87 34.56
N ALA A 162 3.95 8.78 35.37
CA ALA A 162 4.57 10.07 35.62
C ALA A 162 6.05 9.92 36.01
N GLY A 163 6.91 10.84 35.55
CA GLY A 163 8.36 10.81 35.79
C GLY A 163 9.14 9.73 35.00
N GLN A 164 8.48 8.79 34.32
CA GLN A 164 9.20 7.76 33.56
C GLN A 164 9.80 8.29 32.26
N VAL A 165 10.88 7.63 31.83
CA VAL A 165 11.55 7.93 30.56
C VAL A 165 10.94 7.09 29.45
N VAL A 166 10.24 7.76 28.53
CA VAL A 166 9.78 7.21 27.25
C VAL A 166 10.99 7.09 26.34
N ARG A 167 11.42 5.86 26.05
CA ARG A 167 12.42 5.56 25.02
C ARG A 167 11.70 5.13 23.77
N PHE A 168 12.06 5.71 22.64
CA PHE A 168 11.47 5.36 21.37
C PHE A 168 12.51 5.42 20.25
N ARG A 169 12.25 4.64 19.21
CA ARG A 169 12.99 4.69 17.95
C ARG A 169 12.03 4.90 16.80
N VAL A 170 12.47 5.64 15.81
CA VAL A 170 11.76 5.83 14.55
C VAL A 170 12.57 5.14 13.47
N VAL A 171 11.92 4.28 12.69
CA VAL A 171 12.50 3.62 11.53
C VAL A 171 11.78 4.16 10.30
N LEU A 172 12.54 4.76 9.38
CA LEU A 172 12.05 5.34 8.15
C LEU A 172 12.69 4.62 6.97
N LEU A 173 11.84 4.02 6.14
CA LEU A 173 12.25 3.31 4.94
C LEU A 173 11.50 3.84 3.72
N THR A 174 12.15 3.79 2.57
CA THR A 174 11.48 3.99 1.28
C THR A 174 10.62 2.77 0.94
N THR A 175 9.82 2.88 -0.12
CA THR A 175 9.03 1.74 -0.66
C THR A 175 9.89 0.54 -1.08
N GLU A 176 11.17 0.75 -1.36
CA GLU A 176 12.15 -0.28 -1.69
C GLU A 176 12.85 -0.87 -0.45
N LEU A 177 12.36 -0.53 0.75
CA LEU A 177 12.96 -0.92 2.04
C LEU A 177 14.39 -0.40 2.23
N LYS A 178 14.77 0.67 1.51
CA LYS A 178 16.04 1.36 1.70
C LYS A 178 15.92 2.40 2.81
N PRO A 179 17.00 2.65 3.56
CA PRO A 179 17.05 3.73 4.55
C PRO A 179 16.64 5.08 3.96
N PHE A 180 15.79 5.83 4.67
CA PHE A 180 15.52 7.23 4.34
C PHE A 180 16.62 8.14 4.90
N GLU A 181 17.06 9.13 4.11
CA GLU A 181 18.25 9.94 4.41
C GLU A 181 17.94 11.42 4.73
N ASP A 182 16.80 11.95 4.30
CA ASP A 182 16.49 13.37 4.54
C ASP A 182 16.13 13.65 6.01
N SER A 183 16.25 14.91 6.39
CA SER A 183 15.94 15.33 7.76
C SER A 183 14.45 15.24 8.09
N VAL A 184 14.12 14.96 9.36
CA VAL A 184 12.73 14.85 9.82
C VAL A 184 12.47 15.62 11.11
N ASN A 185 11.21 15.85 11.40
CA ASN A 185 10.77 16.46 12.65
C ASN A 185 10.09 15.42 13.54
N VAL A 186 10.34 15.48 14.84
CA VAL A 186 9.76 14.59 15.84
C VAL A 186 9.16 15.43 16.96
N TYR A 187 7.94 15.08 17.39
CA TYR A 187 7.21 15.78 18.43
C TYR A 187 6.68 14.79 19.46
N VAL A 188 6.62 15.23 20.72
CA VAL A 188 5.84 14.56 21.77
C VAL A 188 4.70 15.48 22.14
N LEU A 189 3.47 15.00 22.00
CA LEU A 189 2.25 15.70 22.33
C LEU A 189 1.63 15.09 23.59
N ASN A 190 1.11 15.93 24.48
CA ASN A 190 0.34 15.46 25.65
C ASN A 190 -1.08 15.01 25.24
N SER A 191 -1.87 14.59 26.23
CA SER A 191 -3.29 14.19 26.06
C SER A 191 -4.16 15.25 25.40
N ASP A 192 -3.83 16.53 25.60
CA ASP A 192 -4.59 17.67 25.10
C ASP A 192 -4.13 18.12 23.70
N GLY A 193 -3.13 17.44 23.12
CA GLY A 193 -2.53 17.80 21.83
C GLY A 193 -1.50 18.92 21.88
N LEU A 194 -1.05 19.33 23.07
CA LEU A 194 0.02 20.33 23.24
C LEU A 194 1.39 19.69 23.05
N ILE A 195 2.28 20.38 22.33
CA ILE A 195 3.65 19.93 22.07
C ILE A 195 4.48 20.10 23.35
N MET A 196 4.86 18.98 23.97
CA MET A 196 5.72 18.93 25.16
C MET A 196 7.21 18.90 24.81
N ARG A 197 7.55 18.35 23.64
CA ARG A 197 8.93 18.32 23.12
C ARG A 197 8.92 18.33 21.60
N ARG A 198 9.90 19.02 21.02
CA ARG A 198 10.19 18.99 19.57
C ARG A 198 11.66 18.73 19.32
N TRP A 199 11.94 17.98 18.27
CA TRP A 199 13.24 17.89 17.61
C TRP A 199 13.01 18.19 16.14
N VAL A 200 13.70 19.21 15.62
CA VAL A 200 13.44 19.77 14.28
C VAL A 200 14.67 19.54 13.41
N SER A 201 14.48 19.24 12.13
CA SER A 201 15.55 19.02 11.13
C SER A 201 16.58 17.99 11.60
N MET A 202 16.10 16.86 12.10
CA MET A 202 16.93 15.78 12.62
C MET A 202 17.60 15.01 11.48
N GLN A 203 18.92 14.92 11.53
CA GLN A 203 19.68 14.03 10.63
C GLN A 203 19.46 12.57 11.03
N ILE A 204 19.20 11.72 10.04
CA ILE A 204 18.92 10.30 10.22
C ILE A 204 20.20 9.50 10.03
N ASN A 205 20.42 8.50 10.89
CA ASN A 205 21.50 7.54 10.70
C ASN A 205 20.92 6.21 10.21
N ASN A 206 21.19 5.85 8.96
CA ASN A 206 20.77 4.59 8.35
C ASN A 206 19.27 4.31 8.51
N GLY A 207 18.43 5.33 8.28
CA GLY A 207 16.97 5.21 8.37
C GLY A 207 16.43 5.12 9.80
N VAL A 208 17.27 5.30 10.84
CA VAL A 208 16.85 5.15 12.24
C VAL A 208 17.19 6.38 13.07
N ILE A 209 16.25 6.75 13.94
CA ILE A 209 16.41 7.78 14.98
C ILE A 209 16.09 7.14 16.33
N SER A 210 16.88 7.43 17.35
CA SER A 210 16.62 6.96 18.72
C SER A 210 16.63 8.11 19.70
N HIS A 211 15.53 8.28 20.42
CA HIS A 211 15.36 9.35 21.40
C HIS A 211 14.74 8.89 22.70
N LYS A 212 14.86 9.77 23.69
CA LYS A 212 14.26 9.61 25.00
C LYS A 212 13.62 10.92 25.43
N PHE A 213 12.49 10.81 26.10
CA PHE A 213 11.76 11.92 26.69
C PHE A 213 11.33 11.53 28.12
N THR A 214 11.62 12.39 29.09
CA THR A 214 11.19 12.16 30.47
C THR A 214 9.83 12.81 30.67
N LEU A 215 8.83 12.02 31.05
CA LEU A 215 7.50 12.53 31.39
C LEU A 215 7.59 13.45 32.62
N PRO A 216 6.82 14.55 32.66
CA PRO A 216 6.70 15.36 33.88
C PRO A 216 6.26 14.52 35.09
N GLN A 217 6.62 14.98 36.29
CA GLN A 217 6.24 14.33 37.56
C GLN A 217 4.74 14.46 37.86
N LEU A 218 4.11 15.51 37.33
CA LEU A 218 2.67 15.74 37.42
C LEU A 218 2.10 15.78 36.01
N VAL A 219 1.45 14.70 35.60
CA VAL A 219 0.78 14.57 34.30
C VAL A 219 -0.60 13.99 34.53
N ASN A 220 -1.56 14.46 33.74
CA ASN A 220 -2.87 13.85 33.68
C ASN A 220 -2.79 12.51 32.97
N ASP A 221 -3.63 11.58 33.41
CA ASP A 221 -3.80 10.30 32.74
C ASP A 221 -4.42 10.55 31.35
N GLY A 222 -3.95 9.82 30.33
CA GLY A 222 -4.46 9.95 28.98
C GLY A 222 -3.55 9.40 27.88
N PHE A 223 -3.94 9.65 26.64
CA PHE A 223 -3.21 9.19 25.45
C PHE A 223 -2.29 10.28 24.93
N TRP A 224 -0.99 10.03 25.03
CA TRP A 224 0.04 10.88 24.48
C TRP A 224 0.43 10.39 23.09
N LYS A 225 1.00 11.28 22.27
CA LYS A 225 1.39 10.94 20.91
C LYS A 225 2.86 11.30 20.66
N ILE A 226 3.57 10.39 20.03
CA ILE A 226 4.85 10.66 19.39
C ILE A 226 4.56 10.83 17.91
N ARG A 227 4.75 12.03 17.39
CA ARG A 227 4.50 12.37 15.99
C ARG A 227 5.82 12.51 15.25
N VAL A 228 5.88 11.94 14.06
CA VAL A 228 7.01 12.10 13.13
C VAL A 228 6.49 12.72 11.85
N GLU A 229 7.15 13.76 11.38
CA GLU A 229 6.89 14.43 10.11
C GLU A 229 8.13 14.32 9.24
N ALA A 230 7.97 13.64 8.11
CA ALA A 230 9.01 13.45 7.09
C ALA A 230 8.46 13.94 5.75
N LEU A 231 9.01 15.05 5.24
CA LEU A 231 8.46 15.77 4.09
C LEU A 231 6.97 16.07 4.32
N ASP A 232 6.07 15.62 3.45
CA ASP A 232 4.62 15.80 3.58
C ASP A 232 3.89 14.61 4.25
N GLN A 233 4.63 13.63 4.77
CA GLN A 233 4.06 12.47 5.45
C GLN A 233 4.19 12.58 6.97
N THR A 234 3.05 12.46 7.67
CA THR A 234 2.97 12.45 9.13
C THR A 234 2.56 11.07 9.63
N GLU A 235 3.23 10.57 10.66
CA GLU A 235 2.85 9.32 11.34
C GLU A 235 2.85 9.53 12.87
N ASP A 236 1.84 8.98 13.54
CA ASP A 236 1.65 9.10 14.98
C ASP A 236 1.75 7.72 15.67
N GLN A 237 2.47 7.66 16.79
CA GLN A 237 2.43 6.53 17.71
C GLN A 237 1.84 6.97 19.04
N ILE A 238 0.79 6.26 19.46
CA ILE A 238 0.10 6.53 20.71
C ILE A 238 0.78 5.77 21.84
N ILE A 239 0.93 6.42 22.99
CA ILE A 239 1.30 5.81 24.26
C ILE A 239 0.27 6.19 25.32
N ARG A 240 -0.01 5.28 26.26
CA ARG A 240 -0.87 5.57 27.39
C ARG A 240 -0.02 6.04 28.56
N VAL A 241 -0.39 7.16 29.15
CA VAL A 241 0.21 7.64 30.40
C VAL A 241 -0.84 7.52 31.48
N GLU A 242 -0.51 6.79 32.53
CA GLU A 242 -1.40 6.62 33.68
C GLU A 242 -0.61 6.35 34.95
N ASN A 243 -1.16 6.79 36.08
CA ASN A 243 -0.64 6.43 37.39
C ASN A 243 -1.07 5.01 37.78
N TYR A 244 -0.48 4.01 37.13
CA TYR A 244 -0.72 2.60 37.44
C TYR A 244 0.18 2.08 38.58
N PHE A 245 -0.24 1.06 39.32
CA PHE A 245 0.61 0.30 40.24
C PHE A 245 0.86 -1.08 39.65
N SER A 246 2.11 -1.53 39.61
CA SER A 246 2.42 -2.85 39.04
C SER A 246 1.72 -3.93 39.88
N PRO A 247 0.99 -4.88 39.26
CA PRO A 247 0.39 -5.96 40.01
C PRO A 247 1.52 -6.89 40.46
N LEU A 248 1.34 -7.52 41.62
CA LEU A 248 2.33 -8.45 42.16
C LEU A 248 2.24 -9.84 41.52
N PHE A 249 1.09 -10.17 40.92
CA PHE A 249 0.83 -11.45 40.26
C PHE A 249 -0.18 -11.27 39.11
N GLU A 250 -0.12 -12.18 38.14
CA GLU A 250 -1.12 -12.39 37.07
C GLU A 250 -1.92 -13.64 37.44
N VAL A 251 -3.26 -13.59 37.33
CA VAL A 251 -4.16 -14.73 37.62
C VAL A 251 -4.78 -15.21 36.33
#